data_AF-K1T2U5-F1
#
_entry.id   AF-K1T2U5-F1
#
_cell.length_a   1.000
_cell.length_b   1.000
_cell.length_c   1.000
_cell.angle_alpha   90.00
_cell.angle_beta   90.00
_cell.angle_gamma   90.00
#
_symmetry.space_group_name_H-M   'P 1'
#
loop_
_entity.id
_entity.type
_entity.pdbx_description
1 polymer ?
#
loop_
_entity_poly.entity_id
_entity_poly.type
_entity_poly.pdbx_seq_one_letter_code
_entity_poly.pdbx_strand_id
1 'polypeptide(L)'
;MESLKELYKIGTGPSSSHTMGPKKVAEAFVKRASDADRYKVTLYGSLAATGKGHMTDVAILSVLEPVAPTEIVWRPDISLPFHPNGMRFEAFKAGKPVDEWVIYSVGGGALANEETAKNPPANIYPMTHISEILEWCNREGQTFWEYVEECEGPGIWDYLDEIWTAMCETIVRGLTAEGVLPGGLKVSRKASTYLVKAESYT
;
A
#
# COMPACT_ATOMS: atom_id res chain seq x y z
N MET A 1 -5.19 -0.82 -19.67
CA MET A 1 -4.43 -0.64 -18.40
C MET A 1 -5.24 0.27 -17.50
N GLU A 2 -5.14 0.06 -16.19
CA GLU A 2 -5.63 1.02 -15.19
C GLU A 2 -4.81 2.34 -15.24
N SER A 3 -5.19 3.33 -14.44
CA SER A 3 -4.47 4.59 -14.34
C SER A 3 -3.03 4.41 -13.82
N LEU A 4 -2.10 5.27 -14.23
CA LEU A 4 -0.77 5.42 -13.63
C LEU A 4 -0.84 5.71 -12.13
N LYS A 5 -1.95 6.29 -11.66
CA LYS A 5 -2.23 6.49 -10.23
C LYS A 5 -2.33 5.16 -9.47
N GLU A 6 -2.62 4.06 -10.18
CA GLU A 6 -2.61 2.72 -9.58
C GLU A 6 -1.20 2.15 -9.42
N LEU A 7 -0.25 2.62 -10.24
CA LEU A 7 1.17 2.21 -10.20
C LEU A 7 1.96 3.01 -9.17
N TYR A 8 1.83 4.33 -9.17
CA TYR A 8 2.55 5.22 -8.27
C TYR A 8 1.62 5.67 -7.15
N LYS A 9 1.85 5.22 -5.91
CA LYS A 9 1.04 5.58 -4.74
C LYS A 9 1.93 6.03 -3.60
N ILE A 10 1.57 7.14 -2.97
CA ILE A 10 2.22 7.59 -1.74
C ILE A 10 1.75 6.72 -0.57
N GLY A 11 2.68 6.28 0.25
CA GLY A 11 2.38 5.46 1.41
C GLY A 11 3.61 5.17 2.25
N THR A 12 3.42 4.32 3.26
CA THR A 12 4.45 3.96 4.22
C THR A 12 5.01 2.58 3.93
N GLY A 13 6.34 2.46 3.90
CA GLY A 13 7.02 1.17 3.90
C GLY A 13 6.84 0.40 5.22
N PRO A 14 7.37 -0.84 5.32
CA PRO A 14 8.27 -1.46 4.34
C PRO A 14 7.57 -2.19 3.19
N SER A 15 6.26 -2.45 3.26
CA SER A 15 5.56 -3.28 2.26
C SER A 15 4.19 -2.73 1.88
N SER A 16 3.91 -2.66 0.58
CA SER A 16 2.60 -2.25 0.09
C SER A 16 1.50 -3.26 0.46
N SER A 17 1.80 -4.56 0.41
CA SER A 17 0.84 -5.61 0.73
C SER A 17 0.72 -5.88 2.24
N HIS A 18 1.79 -5.71 3.01
CA HIS A 18 1.82 -6.06 4.43
C HIS A 18 1.75 -4.84 5.36
N THR A 19 1.91 -3.62 4.85
CA THR A 19 1.85 -2.40 5.66
C THR A 19 0.75 -1.47 5.16
N MET A 20 0.80 -1.03 3.89
CA MET A 20 -0.18 -0.08 3.37
C MET A 20 -1.58 -0.66 3.27
N GLY A 21 -1.73 -1.87 2.70
CA GLY A 21 -3.03 -2.53 2.58
C GLY A 21 -3.72 -2.70 3.94
N PRO A 22 -3.10 -3.37 4.93
CA PRO A 22 -3.67 -3.54 6.26
C PRO A 22 -4.03 -2.23 6.97
N LYS A 23 -3.20 -1.18 6.82
CA LYS A 23 -3.51 0.15 7.36
C LYS A 23 -4.76 0.76 6.73
N LYS A 24 -4.87 0.72 5.40
CA LYS A 24 -6.06 1.22 4.67
C LYS A 24 -7.33 0.48 5.10
N VAL A 25 -7.25 -0.83 5.32
CA VAL A 25 -8.37 -1.62 5.84
C VAL A 25 -8.76 -1.14 7.23
N ALA A 26 -7.79 -0.93 8.13
CA ALA A 26 -8.04 -0.41 9.46
C ALA A 26 -8.71 0.98 9.42
N GLU A 27 -8.25 1.88 8.57
CA GLU A 27 -8.81 3.24 8.38
C GLU A 27 -10.24 3.21 7.85
N ALA A 28 -10.57 2.23 7.00
CA ALA A 28 -11.92 2.04 6.50
C ALA A 28 -12.82 1.36 7.54
N PHE A 29 -12.30 0.37 8.27
CA PHE A 29 -13.07 -0.40 9.26
C PHE A 29 -13.42 0.42 10.50
N VAL A 30 -12.49 1.25 10.99
CA VAL A 30 -12.75 2.10 12.16
C VAL A 30 -13.89 3.10 11.93
N LYS A 31 -14.07 3.54 10.69
CA LYS A 31 -15.20 4.42 10.30
C LYS A 31 -16.54 3.68 10.29
N ARG A 32 -16.55 2.38 9.96
CA ARG A 32 -17.75 1.53 9.97
C ARG A 32 -18.25 1.23 11.38
N ALA A 33 -17.32 1.03 12.30
CA ALA A 33 -17.61 0.61 13.68
C ALA A 33 -16.94 1.53 14.71
N SER A 34 -17.18 2.84 14.58
CA SER A 34 -16.52 3.88 15.39
C SER A 34 -16.88 3.88 16.89
N ASP A 35 -17.97 3.20 17.25
CA ASP A 35 -18.51 3.10 18.61
C ASP A 35 -18.25 1.74 19.28
N ALA A 36 -17.30 0.98 18.74
CA ALA A 36 -16.90 -0.31 19.29
C ALA A 36 -16.08 -0.14 20.59
N ASP A 37 -16.30 -1.03 21.56
CA ASP A 37 -15.55 -1.07 22.81
C ASP A 37 -14.24 -1.86 22.67
N ARG A 38 -14.12 -2.69 21.62
CA ARG A 38 -12.96 -3.53 21.34
C ARG A 38 -12.92 -3.95 19.88
N TYR A 39 -11.71 -4.04 19.32
CA TYR A 39 -11.46 -4.66 18.03
C TYR A 39 -10.66 -5.96 18.16
N LYS A 40 -10.82 -6.83 17.17
CA LYS A 40 -9.97 -8.01 16.96
C LYS A 40 -9.64 -8.10 15.48
N VAL A 41 -8.37 -8.28 15.16
CA VAL A 41 -7.91 -8.47 13.79
C VAL A 41 -7.18 -9.79 13.69
N THR A 42 -7.70 -10.70 12.87
CA THR A 42 -7.06 -11.99 12.58
C THR A 42 -6.36 -11.89 11.23
N LEU A 43 -5.05 -12.13 11.22
CA LEU A 43 -4.21 -12.19 10.02
C LEU A 43 -4.01 -13.65 9.63
N TYR A 44 -4.06 -13.94 8.33
CA TYR A 44 -3.99 -15.30 7.77
C TYR A 44 -2.79 -15.48 6.84
N GLY A 45 -2.42 -16.74 6.59
CA GLY A 45 -1.47 -17.14 5.54
C GLY A 45 -0.15 -16.38 5.55
N SER A 46 0.30 -15.93 4.38
CA SER A 46 1.58 -15.22 4.22
C SER A 46 1.62 -13.88 4.95
N LEU A 47 0.47 -13.20 5.06
CA LEU A 47 0.35 -11.96 5.81
C LEU A 47 0.63 -12.19 7.30
N ALA A 48 0.13 -13.29 7.86
CA ALA A 48 0.44 -13.65 9.24
C ALA A 48 1.88 -14.13 9.41
N ALA A 49 2.39 -14.92 8.48
CA ALA A 49 3.71 -15.52 8.58
C ALA A 49 4.84 -14.49 8.61
N THR A 50 4.70 -13.41 7.83
CA THR A 50 5.76 -12.39 7.69
C THR A 50 5.37 -11.02 8.24
N GLY A 51 4.12 -10.83 8.68
CA GLY A 51 3.59 -9.51 9.00
C GLY A 51 4.31 -8.79 10.14
N LYS A 52 4.82 -9.51 11.15
CA LYS A 52 5.67 -8.90 12.20
C LYS A 52 6.92 -8.23 11.64
N GLY A 53 7.60 -8.88 10.69
CA GLY A 53 8.78 -8.31 10.02
C GLY A 53 8.43 -7.12 9.12
N HIS A 54 7.21 -7.08 8.61
CA HIS A 54 6.67 -6.00 7.80
C HIS A 54 5.91 -4.93 8.62
N MET A 55 5.91 -5.04 9.95
CA MET A 55 5.21 -4.12 10.86
C MET A 55 3.70 -4.01 10.57
N THR A 56 3.07 -5.11 10.15
CA THR A 56 1.63 -5.18 9.85
C THR A 56 0.78 -4.85 11.07
N ASP A 57 1.15 -5.38 12.23
CA ASP A 57 0.52 -5.08 13.51
C ASP A 57 0.64 -3.60 13.86
N VAL A 58 1.85 -3.04 13.78
CA VAL A 58 2.08 -1.62 14.06
C VAL A 58 1.21 -0.74 13.16
N ALA A 59 1.10 -1.09 11.88
CA ALA A 59 0.29 -0.37 10.92
C ALA A 59 -1.21 -0.40 11.28
N ILE A 60 -1.75 -1.56 11.67
CA ILE A 60 -3.16 -1.73 12.08
C ILE A 60 -3.42 -1.03 13.43
N LEU A 61 -2.57 -1.29 14.43
CA LEU A 61 -2.73 -0.78 15.79
C LEU A 61 -2.65 0.74 15.84
N SER A 62 -1.79 1.36 15.02
CA SER A 62 -1.69 2.82 14.93
C SER A 62 -3.01 3.52 14.55
N VAL A 63 -3.95 2.78 13.96
CA VAL A 63 -5.27 3.28 13.56
C VAL A 63 -6.37 2.87 14.55
N LEU A 64 -6.36 1.62 15.01
CA LEU A 64 -7.46 1.09 15.82
C LEU A 64 -7.31 1.35 17.33
N GLU A 65 -6.09 1.27 17.88
CA GLU A 65 -5.87 1.48 19.33
C GLU A 65 -6.25 2.88 19.84
N PRO A 66 -6.09 3.98 19.07
CA PRO A 66 -6.60 5.29 19.47
C PRO A 66 -8.11 5.33 19.69
N VAL A 67 -8.86 4.39 19.12
CA VAL A 67 -10.32 4.31 19.25
C VAL A 67 -10.73 3.31 20.32
N ALA A 68 -10.22 2.07 20.26
CA ALA A 68 -10.52 1.04 21.25
C ALA A 68 -9.42 -0.01 21.36
N PRO A 69 -9.31 -0.72 22.51
CA PRO A 69 -8.38 -1.82 22.67
C PRO A 69 -8.49 -2.83 21.52
N THR A 70 -7.35 -3.18 20.93
CA THR A 70 -7.28 -3.99 19.71
C THR A 70 -6.42 -5.24 19.93
N GLU A 71 -6.98 -6.41 19.62
CA GLU A 71 -6.26 -7.69 19.66
C GLU A 71 -5.79 -8.09 18.26
N ILE A 72 -4.51 -8.41 18.07
CA ILE A 72 -3.99 -9.01 16.83
C ILE A 72 -3.80 -10.51 17.02
N VAL A 73 -4.46 -11.31 16.18
CA VAL A 73 -4.34 -12.77 16.16
C VAL A 73 -3.63 -13.21 14.88
N TRP A 74 -2.59 -14.03 15.02
CA TRP A 74 -1.76 -14.52 13.92
C TRP A 74 -2.11 -15.98 13.60
N ARG A 75 -2.56 -16.26 12.37
CA ARG A 75 -2.89 -17.61 11.88
C ARG A 75 -2.16 -17.94 10.58
N PRO A 76 -0.82 -18.12 10.62
CA PRO A 76 -0.03 -18.47 9.44
C PRO A 76 -0.36 -19.86 8.88
N ASP A 77 -0.97 -20.71 9.71
CA ASP A 77 -1.41 -22.07 9.41
C ASP A 77 -2.72 -22.13 8.61
N ILE A 78 -3.45 -21.02 8.53
CA ILE A 78 -4.75 -20.95 7.84
C ILE A 78 -4.60 -20.04 6.63
N SER A 79 -4.85 -20.58 5.43
CA SER A 79 -5.02 -19.77 4.22
C SER A 79 -6.49 -19.65 3.89
N LEU A 80 -6.92 -18.42 3.62
CA LEU A 80 -8.27 -18.17 3.11
C LEU A 80 -8.35 -18.50 1.60
N PRO A 81 -9.54 -18.80 1.05
CA PRO A 81 -9.66 -19.34 -0.31
C PRO A 81 -9.27 -18.38 -1.45
N PHE A 82 -9.46 -17.06 -1.28
CA PHE A 82 -9.30 -16.10 -2.37
C PHE A 82 -7.84 -15.69 -2.62
N HIS A 83 -7.10 -15.34 -1.56
CA HIS A 83 -5.71 -14.89 -1.67
C HIS A 83 -4.95 -15.17 -0.37
N PRO A 84 -3.63 -15.49 -0.41
CA PRO A 84 -2.87 -15.86 0.79
C PRO A 84 -2.67 -14.72 1.80
N ASN A 85 -2.80 -13.45 1.38
CA ASN A 85 -2.77 -12.29 2.28
C ASN A 85 -4.17 -11.91 2.78
N GLY A 86 -4.83 -12.83 3.48
CA GLY A 86 -6.15 -12.60 4.06
C GLY A 86 -6.10 -11.95 5.44
N MET A 87 -7.09 -11.12 5.74
CA MET A 87 -7.30 -10.56 7.08
C MET A 87 -8.79 -10.45 7.39
N ARG A 88 -9.13 -10.59 8.68
CA ARG A 88 -10.50 -10.43 9.19
C ARG A 88 -10.51 -9.44 10.33
N PHE A 89 -11.32 -8.41 10.19
CA PHE A 89 -11.55 -7.38 11.21
C PHE A 89 -12.89 -7.64 11.87
N GLU A 90 -12.92 -7.59 13.20
CA GLU A 90 -14.10 -7.83 14.02
C GLU A 90 -14.21 -6.68 15.03
N ALA A 91 -15.40 -6.07 15.12
CA ALA A 91 -15.70 -5.03 16.10
C ALA A 91 -16.70 -5.55 17.14
N PHE A 92 -16.51 -5.19 18.40
CA PHE A 92 -17.35 -5.64 19.51
C PHE A 92 -17.90 -4.48 20.31
N LYS A 93 -19.15 -4.60 20.76
CA LYS A 93 -19.81 -3.67 21.69
C LYS A 93 -20.54 -4.46 22.76
N ALA A 94 -20.34 -4.10 24.04
CA ALA A 94 -20.87 -4.83 25.20
C ALA A 94 -20.63 -6.36 25.12
N GLY A 95 -19.45 -6.76 24.61
CA GLY A 95 -19.04 -8.16 24.46
C GLY A 95 -19.66 -8.92 23.27
N LYS A 96 -20.50 -8.27 22.44
CA LYS A 96 -21.10 -8.89 21.25
C LYS A 96 -20.45 -8.36 19.97
N PRO A 97 -20.27 -9.19 18.93
CA PRO A 97 -19.81 -8.71 17.63
C PRO A 97 -20.88 -7.80 17.00
N VAL A 98 -20.45 -6.65 16.48
CA VAL A 98 -21.33 -5.65 15.84
C VAL A 98 -21.00 -5.45 14.36
N ASP A 99 -19.76 -5.72 13.94
CA ASP A 99 -19.36 -5.71 12.54
C ASP A 99 -18.22 -6.71 12.29
N GLU A 100 -18.17 -7.25 11.08
CA GLU A 100 -17.12 -8.14 10.59
C GLU A 100 -16.75 -7.79 9.15
N TRP A 101 -15.46 -7.85 8.83
CA TRP A 101 -14.99 -7.69 7.46
C TRP A 101 -13.81 -8.60 7.14
N VAL A 102 -14.01 -9.50 6.19
CA VAL A 102 -12.94 -10.29 5.56
C VAL A 102 -12.50 -9.60 4.29
N ILE A 103 -11.20 -9.34 4.17
CA ILE A 103 -10.60 -8.66 3.01
C ILE A 103 -9.17 -9.15 2.79
N TYR A 104 -8.65 -8.91 1.59
CA TYR A 104 -7.35 -9.40 1.15
C TYR A 104 -6.49 -8.26 0.62
N SER A 105 -5.18 -8.36 0.87
CA SER A 105 -4.19 -7.43 0.33
C SER A 105 -3.41 -8.07 -0.82
N VAL A 106 -3.79 -7.76 -2.05
CA VAL A 106 -3.36 -8.51 -3.25
C VAL A 106 -2.06 -8.01 -3.89
N GLY A 107 -1.53 -6.86 -3.45
CA GLY A 107 -0.30 -6.27 -4.01
C GLY A 107 -0.49 -4.82 -4.41
N GLY A 108 0.60 -4.04 -4.47
CA GLY A 108 0.53 -2.60 -4.82
C GLY A 108 -0.31 -1.74 -3.86
N GLY A 109 -0.66 -2.26 -2.69
CA GLY A 109 -1.59 -1.61 -1.75
C GLY A 109 -3.05 -1.66 -2.19
N ALA A 110 -3.40 -2.47 -3.19
CA ALA A 110 -4.76 -2.75 -3.60
C ALA A 110 -5.42 -3.76 -2.64
N LEU A 111 -6.70 -3.53 -2.37
CA LEU A 111 -7.53 -4.39 -1.55
C LEU A 111 -8.52 -5.12 -2.43
N ALA A 112 -8.76 -6.39 -2.15
CA ALA A 112 -9.74 -7.17 -2.88
C ALA A 112 -10.53 -8.10 -1.97
N ASN A 113 -11.73 -8.43 -2.40
CA ASN A 113 -12.55 -9.54 -1.95
C ASN A 113 -13.30 -10.14 -3.17
N GLU A 114 -14.14 -11.15 -2.96
CA GLU A 114 -14.91 -11.78 -4.04
C GLU A 114 -15.86 -10.82 -4.78
N GLU A 115 -16.23 -9.70 -4.16
CA GLU A 115 -17.14 -8.70 -4.73
C GLU A 115 -16.37 -7.69 -5.59
N THR A 116 -15.26 -7.13 -5.09
CA THR A 116 -14.41 -6.22 -5.87
C THR A 116 -13.76 -6.93 -7.05
N ALA A 117 -13.49 -8.23 -6.95
CA ALA A 117 -12.99 -9.03 -8.07
C ALA A 117 -13.98 -9.11 -9.24
N LYS A 118 -15.29 -8.93 -8.99
CA LYS A 118 -16.33 -8.93 -10.03
C LYS A 118 -16.44 -7.57 -10.73
N ASN A 119 -15.99 -6.50 -10.10
CA ASN A 119 -16.07 -5.13 -10.60
C ASN A 119 -14.68 -4.47 -10.62
N PRO A 120 -13.77 -4.90 -11.51
CA PRO A 120 -12.46 -4.28 -11.62
C PRO A 120 -12.57 -2.82 -12.08
N PRO A 121 -11.58 -1.97 -11.75
CA PRO A 121 -11.50 -0.60 -12.27
C PRO A 121 -11.56 -0.58 -13.81
N ALA A 122 -12.12 0.49 -14.36
CA ALA A 122 -12.16 0.67 -15.80
C ALA A 122 -10.75 0.84 -16.37
N ASN A 123 -10.46 0.16 -17.48
CA ASN A 123 -9.27 0.42 -18.27
C ASN A 123 -9.43 1.77 -18.97
N ILE A 124 -8.53 2.72 -18.68
CA ILE A 124 -8.55 4.04 -19.32
C ILE A 124 -7.57 4.15 -20.49
N TYR A 125 -6.63 3.21 -20.59
CA TYR A 125 -5.74 3.07 -21.73
C TYR A 125 -6.35 2.09 -22.75
N PRO A 126 -6.81 2.57 -23.92
CA PRO A 126 -7.45 1.73 -24.93
C PRO A 126 -6.46 0.83 -25.67
N MET A 127 -5.24 1.31 -25.94
CA MET A 127 -4.20 0.51 -26.59
C MET A 127 -3.51 -0.39 -25.57
N THR A 128 -3.38 -1.67 -25.90
CA THR A 128 -2.82 -2.70 -25.01
C THR A 128 -1.43 -3.15 -25.42
N HIS A 129 -0.96 -2.76 -26.61
CA HIS A 129 0.37 -3.09 -27.10
C HIS A 129 1.20 -1.83 -27.40
N ILE A 130 2.50 -1.89 -27.08
CA ILE A 130 3.41 -0.78 -27.39
C ILE A 130 3.48 -0.48 -28.90
N SER A 131 3.26 -1.47 -29.76
CA SER A 131 3.18 -1.29 -31.21
C SER A 131 2.02 -0.38 -31.62
N GLU A 132 0.85 -0.54 -30.99
CA GLU A 132 -0.33 0.30 -31.27
C GLU A 132 -0.07 1.75 -30.85
N ILE A 133 0.57 1.95 -29.69
CA ILE A 133 0.95 3.28 -29.19
C ILE A 133 1.96 3.92 -30.14
N LEU A 134 2.96 3.16 -30.61
CA LEU A 134 3.94 3.65 -31.58
C LEU A 134 3.29 4.04 -32.92
N GLU A 135 2.36 3.23 -33.42
CA GLU A 135 1.59 3.53 -34.63
C GLU A 135 0.75 4.80 -34.46
N TRP A 136 0.12 4.96 -33.31
CA TRP A 136 -0.63 6.17 -32.97
C TRP A 136 0.29 7.40 -32.89
N CYS A 137 1.43 7.32 -32.19
CA CYS A 137 2.41 8.42 -32.11
C CYS A 137 2.87 8.86 -33.51
N ASN A 138 3.18 7.89 -34.38
CA ASN A 138 3.60 8.17 -35.76
C ASN A 138 2.48 8.79 -36.60
N ARG A 139 1.22 8.39 -36.38
CA ARG A 139 0.07 8.88 -37.15
C ARG A 139 -0.37 10.28 -36.71
N GLU A 140 -0.44 10.52 -35.40
CA GLU A 140 -0.91 11.79 -34.84
C GLU A 140 0.21 12.83 -34.69
N GLY A 141 1.47 12.43 -34.84
CA GLY A 141 2.63 13.31 -34.60
C GLY A 141 2.87 13.61 -33.12
N GLN A 142 2.31 12.79 -32.23
CA GLN A 142 2.38 12.92 -30.79
C GLN A 142 3.39 11.94 -30.17
N THR A 143 3.67 12.14 -28.90
CA THR A 143 4.64 11.40 -28.10
C THR A 143 3.96 10.60 -26.99
N PHE A 144 4.71 9.74 -26.30
CA PHE A 144 4.16 8.89 -25.25
C PHE A 144 3.56 9.66 -24.07
N TRP A 145 4.12 10.82 -23.71
CA TRP A 145 3.60 11.60 -22.58
C TRP A 145 2.30 12.31 -22.95
N GLU A 146 2.13 12.70 -24.22
CA GLU A 146 0.86 13.22 -24.74
C GLU A 146 -0.21 12.13 -24.76
N TYR A 147 0.15 10.89 -25.11
CA TYR A 147 -0.79 9.76 -24.99
C TYR A 147 -1.26 9.52 -23.55
N VAL A 148 -0.35 9.68 -22.58
CA VAL A 148 -0.70 9.59 -21.16
C VAL A 148 -1.68 10.69 -20.76
N GLU A 149 -1.42 11.94 -21.14
CA GLU A 149 -2.34 13.06 -20.88
C GLU A 149 -3.70 12.86 -21.57
N GLU A 150 -3.73 12.36 -22.81
CA GLU A 150 -4.97 12.08 -23.54
C GLU A 150 -5.84 11.02 -22.81
N CYS A 151 -5.20 10.01 -22.20
CA CYS A 151 -5.91 8.95 -21.49
C CYS A 151 -6.32 9.34 -20.05
N GLU A 152 -5.48 10.10 -19.35
CA GLU A 152 -5.64 10.41 -17.91
C GLU A 152 -6.25 11.80 -17.66
N GLY A 153 -6.21 12.68 -18.65
CA GLY A 153 -6.47 14.10 -18.55
C GLY A 153 -5.29 14.91 -17.97
N PRO A 154 -5.32 16.25 -18.09
CA PRO A 154 -4.22 17.14 -17.70
C PRO A 154 -3.92 17.12 -16.18
N GLY A 155 -4.90 16.73 -15.35
CA GLY A 155 -4.70 16.58 -13.91
C GLY A 155 -3.77 15.44 -13.51
N ILE A 156 -3.26 14.64 -14.46
CA ILE A 156 -2.19 13.67 -14.20
C ILE A 156 -0.88 14.34 -13.81
N TRP A 157 -0.59 15.54 -14.31
CA TRP A 157 0.69 16.21 -14.05
C TRP A 157 0.80 16.72 -12.63
N ASP A 158 -0.26 17.30 -12.08
CA ASP A 158 -0.33 17.70 -10.67
C ASP A 158 -0.09 16.50 -9.76
N TYR A 159 -0.68 15.35 -10.11
CA TYR A 159 -0.48 14.10 -9.38
C TYR A 159 0.98 13.61 -9.45
N LEU A 160 1.56 13.58 -10.65
CA LEU A 160 2.95 13.15 -10.84
C LEU A 160 3.95 14.10 -10.17
N ASP A 161 3.65 15.38 -10.07
CA ASP A 161 4.44 16.36 -9.31
C ASP A 161 4.39 16.09 -7.78
N GLU A 162 3.22 15.71 -7.26
CA GLU A 162 3.08 15.26 -5.87
C GLU A 162 3.91 13.98 -5.62
N ILE A 163 3.85 13.01 -6.53
CA ILE A 163 4.66 11.79 -6.48
C ILE A 163 6.16 12.14 -6.50
N TRP A 164 6.57 13.02 -7.42
CA TRP A 164 7.96 13.45 -7.57
C TRP A 164 8.48 14.09 -6.29
N THR A 165 7.71 15.03 -5.73
CA THR A 165 8.02 15.68 -4.46
C THR A 165 8.21 14.65 -3.34
N ALA A 166 7.27 13.71 -3.19
CA ALA A 166 7.37 12.65 -2.18
C ALA A 166 8.59 11.74 -2.38
N MET A 167 8.98 11.45 -3.62
CA MET A 167 10.19 10.69 -3.94
C MET A 167 11.46 11.47 -3.56
N CYS A 168 11.56 12.74 -3.93
CA CYS A 168 12.68 13.61 -3.58
C CYS A 168 12.85 13.72 -2.06
N GLU A 169 11.77 13.98 -1.33
CA GLU A 169 11.83 14.02 0.13
C GLU A 169 12.24 12.67 0.74
N THR A 170 11.79 11.55 0.15
CA THR A 170 12.18 10.21 0.60
C THR A 170 13.67 9.97 0.42
N ILE A 171 14.25 10.42 -0.69
CA ILE A 171 15.70 10.38 -0.93
C ILE A 171 16.43 11.19 0.13
N VAL A 172 16.01 12.44 0.38
CA VAL A 172 16.62 13.31 1.40
C VAL A 172 16.57 12.63 2.78
N ARG A 173 15.40 12.15 3.22
CA ARG A 173 15.25 11.42 4.48
C ARG A 173 16.17 10.19 4.56
N GLY A 174 16.30 9.46 3.45
CA GLY A 174 17.15 8.27 3.37
C GLY A 174 18.64 8.60 3.50
N LEU A 175 19.07 9.69 2.87
CA LEU A 175 20.45 10.18 2.89
C LEU A 175 20.85 10.74 4.26
N THR A 176 19.92 11.33 5.03
CA THR A 176 20.23 11.88 6.36
C THR A 176 19.99 10.89 7.50
N ALA A 177 19.27 9.78 7.26
CA ALA A 177 18.94 8.81 8.30
C ALA A 177 20.13 7.91 8.68
N GLU A 178 20.46 7.89 9.97
CA GLU A 178 21.51 7.05 10.55
C GLU A 178 20.95 5.89 11.37
N GLY A 179 21.86 5.03 11.87
CA GLY A 179 21.54 3.94 12.77
C GLY A 179 21.29 2.60 12.06
N VAL A 180 20.57 1.71 12.75
CA VAL A 180 20.32 0.33 12.33
C VAL A 180 18.87 0.21 11.85
N LEU A 181 18.66 -0.51 10.75
CA LEU A 181 17.32 -0.81 10.26
C LEU A 181 16.53 -1.60 11.32
N PRO A 182 15.24 -1.30 11.51
CA PRO A 182 14.40 -2.08 12.39
C PRO A 182 14.31 -3.54 11.92
N GLY A 183 14.08 -4.45 12.85
CA GLY A 183 14.02 -5.90 12.60
C GLY A 183 15.17 -6.68 13.22
N GLY A 184 15.22 -7.99 12.97
CA GLY A 184 16.16 -8.90 13.64
C GLY A 184 17.56 -8.98 13.05
N LEU A 185 17.77 -8.45 11.84
CA LEU A 185 19.02 -8.64 11.08
C LEU A 185 20.14 -7.66 11.44
N LYS A 186 19.87 -6.65 12.28
CA LYS A 186 20.85 -5.65 12.74
C LYS A 186 21.65 -4.97 11.62
N VAL A 187 21.00 -4.72 10.48
CA VAL A 187 21.64 -4.12 9.29
C VAL A 187 21.78 -2.61 9.47
N SER A 188 23.01 -2.09 9.41
CA SER A 188 23.29 -0.65 9.48
C SER A 188 22.87 0.07 8.19
N ARG A 189 22.23 1.23 8.33
CA ARG A 189 21.99 2.16 7.21
C ARG A 189 23.32 2.66 6.66
N LYS A 190 23.41 2.78 5.32
CA LYS A 190 24.67 3.14 4.61
C LYS A 190 24.61 4.45 3.83
N ALA A 191 23.41 4.93 3.52
CA ALA A 191 23.21 6.07 2.63
C ALA A 191 23.92 7.33 3.15
N SER A 192 23.77 7.68 4.43
CA SER A 192 24.44 8.84 5.02
C SER A 192 25.96 8.75 4.95
N THR A 193 26.53 7.58 5.24
CA THR A 193 27.97 7.36 5.13
C THR A 193 28.48 7.53 3.70
N TYR A 194 27.71 7.11 2.70
CA TYR A 194 28.09 7.30 1.30
C TYR A 194 27.95 8.75 0.85
N LEU A 195 26.95 9.48 1.33
CA LEU A 195 26.79 10.91 1.03
C LEU A 195 27.99 11.70 1.55
N VAL A 196 28.35 11.55 2.82
CA VAL A 196 29.51 12.23 3.42
C VAL A 196 30.79 11.95 2.64
N LYS A 197 30.99 10.69 2.22
CA LYS A 197 32.14 10.32 1.38
C LYS A 197 32.12 11.07 0.05
N ALA A 198 30.98 11.08 -0.65
CA ALA A 198 30.86 11.75 -1.95
C ALA A 198 31.14 13.25 -1.86
N GLU A 199 30.67 13.92 -0.81
CA GLU A 199 30.90 15.35 -0.56
C GLU A 199 32.34 15.67 -0.16
N SER A 200 33.04 14.74 0.49
CA SER A 200 34.45 14.94 0.86
C SER A 200 35.46 14.80 -0.29
N TYR A 201 35.01 14.40 -1.49
CA TYR A 201 35.84 14.33 -2.70
C TYR A 201 35.70 15.55 -3.63
N THR A 202 34.95 16.59 -3.21
CA THR A 202 34.90 17.91 -3.85
C THR A 202 35.74 18.93 -3.10
#